data_AF-A0A661Q697-F1
#
_entry.id   AF-A0A661Q697-F1
#
_cell.length_a   1.000
_cell.length_b   1.000
_cell.length_c   1.000
_cell.angle_alpha   90.00
_cell.angle_beta   90.00
_cell.angle_gamma   90.00
#
_symmetry.space_group_name_H-M   'P 1'
#
loop_
_entity.id
_entity.type
_entity.pdbx_description
1 polymer ?
#
loop_
_entity_poly.entity_id
_entity_poly.type
_entity_poly.pdbx_seq_one_letter_code
_entity_poly.pdbx_strand_id
1 'polypeptide(L)'
;MRITSIREKLYTATIFILLIITLVALNYYLHNLQNVSDQKFHSITECDLTFANLIIDEQVALSEPDKIAELSGKYNKLKSGCLVCHSGSDETRLMALDKRRTMFEKL
;
A
#
# COMPACT_ATOMS: atom_id res chain seq x y z
N MET A 1 23.60 58.25 -6.10
CA MET A 1 22.86 57.46 -5.08
C MET A 1 22.42 56.13 -5.70
N ARG A 2 22.57 55.01 -4.98
CA ARG A 2 21.55 53.92 -4.96
C ARG A 2 21.34 52.93 -6.13
N ILE A 3 22.07 52.91 -7.25
CA ILE A 3 21.75 51.92 -8.31
C ILE A 3 22.18 50.49 -7.94
N THR A 4 23.33 50.29 -7.28
CA THR A 4 23.79 48.97 -6.80
C THR A 4 22.88 48.39 -5.72
N SER A 5 22.47 49.21 -4.75
CA SER A 5 21.56 48.80 -3.66
C SER A 5 20.20 48.28 -4.15
N ILE A 6 19.64 48.85 -5.22
CA ILE A 6 18.35 48.41 -5.77
C ILE A 6 18.51 47.07 -6.51
N ARG A 7 19.59 46.90 -7.29
CA ARG A 7 19.89 45.64 -7.95
C ARG A 7 20.11 44.51 -6.95
N GLU A 8 20.90 44.75 -5.91
CA GLU A 8 21.14 43.77 -4.83
C GLU A 8 19.84 43.38 -4.13
N LYS A 9 18.96 44.34 -3.82
CA LYS A 9 17.64 44.06 -3.26
C LYS A 9 16.76 43.23 -4.20
N LEU A 10 16.80 43.50 -5.50
CA LEU A 10 16.08 42.71 -6.52
C LEU A 10 16.62 41.28 -6.62
N TYR A 11 17.95 41.09 -6.56
CA TYR A 11 18.56 39.77 -6.54
C TYR A 11 18.15 38.98 -5.29
N THR A 12 18.24 39.59 -4.10
CA THR A 12 17.81 38.93 -2.86
C THR A 12 16.33 38.59 -2.88
N ALA A 13 15.47 39.49 -3.39
CA ALA A 13 14.04 39.21 -3.54
C ALA A 13 13.77 38.05 -4.52
N THR A 14 14.50 38.01 -5.64
CA THR A 14 14.36 36.93 -6.64
C THR A 14 14.81 35.58 -6.07
N ILE A 15 15.94 35.55 -5.34
CA ILE A 15 16.43 34.35 -4.64
C ILE A 15 15.39 33.90 -3.62
N PHE A 16 14.80 34.83 -2.87
CA PHE A 16 13.79 34.51 -1.87
C PHE A 16 12.52 33.91 -2.50
N ILE A 17 12.07 34.46 -3.62
CA ILE A 17 10.93 33.92 -4.39
C ILE A 17 11.25 32.51 -4.91
N LEU A 18 12.45 32.30 -5.48
CA LEU A 18 12.87 30.97 -5.94
C LEU A 18 12.95 29.96 -4.79
N LEU A 19 13.43 30.39 -3.62
CA LEU A 19 13.46 29.56 -2.42
C LEU A 19 12.04 29.15 -2.00
N ILE A 20 11.10 30.09 -1.96
CA ILE A 20 9.69 29.80 -1.63
C ILE A 20 9.11 28.79 -2.62
N ILE A 21 9.29 29.00 -3.93
CA ILE A 21 8.78 28.09 -4.97
C ILE A 21 9.37 26.69 -4.78
N THR A 22 10.67 26.59 -4.51
CA THR A 22 11.35 25.31 -4.30
C THR A 22 10.81 24.61 -3.05
N LEU A 23 10.62 25.33 -1.95
CA LEU A 23 10.07 24.79 -0.71
C LEU A 23 8.61 24.31 -0.90
N VAL A 24 7.79 25.04 -1.65
CA VAL A 24 6.42 24.63 -1.96
C VAL A 24 6.42 23.37 -2.82
N ALA A 25 7.26 23.30 -3.86
CA ALA A 25 7.39 22.13 -4.70
C ALA A 25 7.87 20.89 -3.92
N LEU A 26 8.86 21.08 -3.03
CA LEU A 26 9.35 20.03 -2.15
C LEU A 26 8.26 19.53 -1.19
N ASN A 27 7.51 20.46 -0.57
CA ASN A 27 6.42 20.10 0.32
C ASN A 27 5.34 19.28 -0.40
N TYR A 28 4.96 19.70 -1.61
CA TYR A 28 4.02 18.95 -2.45
C TYR A 28 4.54 17.54 -2.78
N TYR A 29 5.82 17.43 -3.15
CA TYR A 29 6.44 16.14 -3.44
C TYR A 29 6.45 15.21 -2.23
N LEU A 30 6.83 15.72 -1.05
CA LEU A 30 6.84 14.96 0.21
C LEU A 30 5.44 14.50 0.60
N HIS A 31 4.43 15.37 0.49
CA HIS A 31 3.04 14.98 0.73
C HIS A 31 2.58 13.87 -0.20
N ASN A 32 2.95 13.93 -1.48
CA ASN A 32 2.60 12.88 -2.43
C ASN A 32 3.25 11.54 -2.08
N LEU A 33 4.54 11.56 -1.70
CA LEU A 33 5.23 10.35 -1.22
C LEU A 33 4.58 9.77 0.04
N GLN A 34 4.19 10.64 0.98
CA GLN A 34 3.52 10.22 2.20
C GLN A 34 2.15 9.58 1.90
N ASN A 35 1.34 10.20 1.04
CA ASN A 35 0.05 9.64 0.63
C ASN A 35 0.19 8.26 -0.02
N VAL A 36 1.19 8.08 -0.89
CA VAL A 36 1.47 6.78 -1.51
C VAL A 36 1.92 5.76 -0.47
N SER A 37 2.73 6.17 0.50
CA SER A 37 3.15 5.32 1.62
C SER A 37 1.96 4.89 2.46
N ASP A 38 1.11 5.83 2.88
CA ASP A 38 -0.06 5.57 3.71
C ASP A 38 -1.05 4.64 3.01
N GLN A 39 -1.27 4.83 1.70
CA GLN A 39 -2.08 3.91 0.89
C GLN A 39 -1.51 2.49 0.88
N LYS A 40 -0.20 2.33 0.68
CA LYS A 40 0.44 1.01 0.72
C LYS A 40 0.33 0.35 2.09
N PHE A 41 0.55 1.10 3.17
CA PHE A 41 0.39 0.60 4.53
C PHE A 41 -1.04 0.17 4.82
N HIS A 42 -2.02 0.95 4.34
CA HIS A 42 -3.44 0.60 4.48
C HIS A 42 -3.77 -0.72 3.78
N SER A 43 -3.32 -0.90 2.52
CA SER A 43 -3.53 -2.16 1.78
C SER A 43 -2.85 -3.36 2.43
N ILE A 44 -1.64 -3.20 2.99
CA ILE A 44 -0.96 -4.28 3.74
C ILE A 44 -1.77 -4.66 4.98
N THR A 45 -2.21 -3.65 5.76
CA THR A 45 -2.99 -3.88 6.98
C THR A 45 -4.32 -4.59 6.70
N GLU A 46 -5.00 -4.21 5.61
CA GLU A 46 -6.25 -4.86 5.19
C GLU A 46 -6.02 -6.33 4.77
N CYS A 47 -4.91 -6.61 4.07
CA CYS A 47 -4.51 -7.99 3.73
C CYS A 47 -4.21 -8.82 4.97
N ASP A 48 -3.49 -8.26 5.94
CA ASP A 48 -3.15 -8.94 7.20
C ASP A 48 -4.40 -9.26 8.03
N LEU A 49 -5.35 -8.33 8.12
CA LEU A 49 -6.65 -8.56 8.76
C LEU A 49 -7.44 -9.65 8.03
N THR A 50 -7.45 -9.62 6.70
CA THR A 50 -8.12 -10.65 5.88
C THR A 50 -7.51 -12.02 6.12
N PHE A 51 -6.17 -12.10 6.21
CA PHE A 51 -5.47 -13.34 6.51
C PHE A 51 -5.75 -13.86 7.92
N ALA A 52 -5.74 -12.98 8.93
CA ALA A 52 -6.07 -13.35 10.30
C ALA A 52 -7.50 -13.90 10.42
N ASN A 53 -8.47 -13.25 9.78
CA ASN A 53 -9.85 -13.73 9.72
C ASN A 53 -9.95 -15.08 9.00
N LEU A 54 -9.18 -15.27 7.92
CA LEU A 54 -9.16 -16.53 7.19
C LEU A 54 -8.68 -17.70 8.05
N ILE A 55 -7.66 -17.50 8.90
CA ILE A 55 -7.19 -18.54 9.82
C ILE A 55 -8.30 -18.98 10.79
N ILE A 56 -9.08 -18.02 11.28
CA ILE A 56 -10.21 -18.31 12.17
C ILE A 56 -11.31 -19.06 11.41
N ASP A 57 -11.63 -18.61 10.20
CA ASP A 57 -12.61 -19.26 9.33
C ASP A 57 -12.18 -20.68 8.94
N GLU A 58 -10.88 -20.92 8.74
CA GLU A 58 -10.32 -22.27 8.50
C GLU A 58 -10.61 -23.19 9.69
N GLN A 59 -10.42 -22.72 10.92
CA GLN A 59 -10.71 -23.51 12.13
C GLN A 59 -12.20 -23.83 12.27
N VAL A 60 -13.06 -22.86 11.94
CA VAL A 60 -14.52 -23.06 11.95
C VAL A 60 -14.93 -24.07 10.89
N ALA A 61 -14.42 -23.95 9.67
CA ALA A 61 -14.76 -24.85 8.57
C ALA A 61 -14.29 -26.30 8.79
N LEU A 62 -13.22 -26.50 9.56
CA LEU A 62 -12.81 -27.84 10.01
C LEU A 62 -13.83 -28.48 10.95
N SER A 63 -14.66 -27.67 11.63
CA SER A 63 -15.73 -28.13 12.52
C SER A 63 -17.11 -28.14 11.83
N GLU A 64 -17.31 -27.29 10.82
CA GLU A 64 -18.55 -27.08 10.07
C GLU A 64 -18.28 -27.20 8.55
N PRO A 65 -18.41 -28.42 7.96
CA PRO A 65 -18.01 -28.68 6.58
C PRO A 65 -18.79 -27.87 5.52
N ASP A 66 -20.01 -27.44 5.86
CA ASP A 66 -20.85 -26.58 5.03
C ASP A 66 -20.23 -25.19 4.78
N LYS A 67 -19.30 -24.75 5.63
CA LYS A 67 -18.58 -23.47 5.49
C LYS A 67 -17.30 -23.56 4.66
N ILE A 68 -16.88 -24.77 4.25
CA ILE A 68 -15.68 -24.97 3.42
C ILE A 68 -15.80 -24.26 2.07
N ALA A 69 -17.00 -24.26 1.47
CA ALA A 69 -17.24 -23.60 0.19
C ALA A 69 -17.00 -22.07 0.25
N GLU A 70 -17.25 -21.45 1.41
CA GLU A 70 -17.03 -20.01 1.61
C GLU A 70 -15.56 -19.63 1.72
N LEU A 71 -14.68 -20.57 2.12
CA LEU A 71 -13.24 -20.34 2.24
C LEU A 71 -12.61 -20.04 0.87
N SER A 72 -12.99 -20.76 -0.18
CA SER A 72 -12.39 -20.59 -1.53
C SER A 72 -12.56 -19.15 -2.03
N GLY A 73 -13.72 -18.54 -1.80
CA GLY A 73 -13.97 -17.13 -2.11
C GLY A 73 -13.09 -16.17 -1.30
N LYS A 74 -12.88 -16.44 -0.01
CA LYS A 74 -12.04 -15.63 0.89
C LYS A 74 -10.55 -15.74 0.54
N TYR A 75 -10.07 -16.93 0.15
CA TYR A 75 -8.70 -17.13 -0.37
C TYR A 75 -8.44 -16.33 -1.65
N ASN A 76 -9.40 -16.29 -2.58
CA ASN A 76 -9.26 -15.51 -3.81
C ASN A 76 -9.20 -14.00 -3.53
N LYS A 77 -9.99 -13.51 -2.57
CA LYS A 77 -9.90 -12.11 -2.09
C LYS A 77 -8.52 -11.82 -1.50
N LEU A 78 -8.02 -12.68 -0.61
CA LEU A 78 -6.68 -12.53 -0.02
C LEU A 78 -5.59 -12.53 -1.11
N LYS A 79 -5.65 -13.45 -2.07
CA LYS A 79 -4.72 -13.52 -3.21
C LYS A 79 -4.72 -12.22 -4.01
N SER A 80 -5.90 -11.66 -4.29
CA SER A 80 -6.03 -10.38 -5.01
C SER A 80 -5.42 -9.21 -4.24
N GLY A 81 -5.61 -9.14 -2.91
CA GLY A 81 -4.99 -8.13 -2.06
C GLY A 81 -3.48 -8.27 -2.00
N CYS A 82 -2.96 -9.49 -1.86
CA CYS A 82 -1.53 -9.76 -1.87
C CYS A 82 -0.88 -9.36 -3.20
N LEU A 83 -1.56 -9.49 -4.35
CA LEU A 83 -1.05 -9.06 -5.66
C LEU A 83 -0.92 -7.52 -5.78
N VAL A 84 -1.71 -6.77 -5.01
CA VAL A 84 -1.58 -5.30 -4.95
C VAL A 84 -0.34 -4.91 -4.13
N CYS A 85 -0.03 -5.66 -3.08
CA CYS A 85 1.08 -5.39 -2.16
C CYS A 85 2.43 -5.97 -2.64
N HIS A 86 2.41 -7.12 -3.28
CA HIS A 86 3.58 -7.81 -3.81
C HIS A 86 3.56 -7.70 -5.33
N SER A 87 4.46 -6.89 -5.89
CA SER A 87 4.59 -6.65 -7.32
C SER A 87 5.05 -7.91 -8.07
N GLY A 88 4.15 -8.85 -8.34
CA GLY A 88 4.31 -10.00 -9.25
C GLY A 88 5.43 -11.02 -8.95
N SER A 89 6.37 -10.73 -8.05
CA SER A 89 7.61 -11.49 -7.87
C SER A 89 7.59 -12.44 -6.67
N ASP A 90 6.50 -12.48 -5.90
CA ASP A 90 6.36 -13.36 -4.73
C ASP A 90 5.51 -14.60 -5.08
N GLU A 91 5.83 -15.20 -6.22
CA GLU A 91 5.16 -16.36 -6.81
C GLU A 91 5.05 -17.51 -5.81
N THR A 92 6.08 -17.69 -4.97
CA THR A 92 6.12 -18.68 -3.88
C THR A 92 4.98 -18.52 -2.87
N ARG A 93 4.65 -17.28 -2.47
CA ARG A 93 3.58 -17.00 -1.51
C ARG A 93 2.20 -17.19 -2.14
N LEU A 94 2.06 -16.79 -3.40
CA LEU A 94 0.83 -17.00 -4.17
C LEU A 94 0.57 -18.49 -4.42
N MET A 95 1.61 -19.27 -4.72
CA MET A 95 1.54 -20.73 -4.84
C MET A 95 1.21 -21.41 -3.51
N ALA A 96 1.75 -20.93 -2.38
CA ALA A 96 1.42 -21.46 -1.07
C ALA A 96 -0.06 -21.25 -0.69
N LEU A 97 -0.63 -20.09 -1.01
CA LEU A 97 -2.05 -19.81 -0.83
C LEU A 97 -2.94 -20.70 -1.72
N ASP A 98 -2.56 -20.88 -2.99
CA ASP A 98 -3.29 -21.73 -3.92
C ASP A 98 -3.26 -23.22 -3.50
N LYS A 99 -2.11 -23.68 -2.99
CA LYS A 99 -1.95 -25.02 -2.41
C LYS A 99 -2.85 -25.21 -1.18
N ARG A 100 -2.95 -24.22 -0.30
CA ARG A 100 -3.88 -24.28 0.85
C ARG A 100 -5.34 -24.34 0.42
N ARG A 101 -5.78 -23.48 -0.50
CA ARG A 101 -7.14 -23.49 -1.05
C ARG A 101 -7.53 -24.87 -1.58
N THR A 102 -6.66 -25.46 -2.40
CA THR A 102 -6.91 -26.78 -3.03
C THR A 102 -6.90 -27.96 -2.04
N MET A 103 -6.36 -27.80 -0.82
CA MET A 103 -6.53 -28.81 0.24
C MET A 103 -7.96 -28.79 0.79
N PHE A 104 -8.54 -27.60 0.98
CA PHE A 104 -9.90 -27.45 1.49
C PHE A 104 -10.96 -27.82 0.45
N GLU A 105 -10.74 -27.55 -0.84
CA GLU A 105 -11.66 -27.98 -1.92
C GLU A 105 -11.76 -29.51 -2.08
N LYS A 106 -10.87 -30.27 -1.43
CA LYS A 106 -10.83 -31.74 -1.47
C LYS A 106 -11.40 -32.41 -0.20
N LEU A 107 -11.75 -31.61 0.81
CA LEU A 107 -12.40 -32.06 2.05
C LEU A 107 -13.92 -32.04 1.87
#